data_AF-A0A8J7ZZH0-F1
#
_entry.id   AF-A0A8J7ZZH0-F1
#
_cell.length_a   1.000
_cell.length_b   1.000
_cell.length_c   1.000
_cell.angle_alpha   90.00
_cell.angle_beta   90.00
_cell.angle_gamma   90.00
#
_symmetry.space_group_name_H-M   'P 1'
#
loop_
_entity.id
_entity.type
_entity.pdbx_description
1 polymer ?
#
loop_
_entity_poly.entity_id
_entity_poly.type
_entity_poly.pdbx_seq_one_letter_code
_entity_poly.pdbx_strand_id
1 'polypeptide(L)' 'MLGLSEVSKQRRNESLDAAEAVAAACEARRELRIDGPAPSVSKILEAMGRDGDGYPLGDKPTEDNAFETARQLLASTGEP' A
#
# COMPACT_ATOMS: atom_id res chain seq x y z
N MET A 1 -27.53 -25.01 -8.44
CA MET A 1 -26.63 -24.73 -7.30
C MET A 1 -25.54 -23.80 -7.81
N LEU A 2 -25.62 -22.51 -7.48
CA LEU A 2 -24.79 -21.44 -8.04
C LEU A 2 -24.13 -20.67 -6.89
N GLY A 3 -22.82 -20.39 -6.98
CA GLY A 3 -22.22 -19.20 -6.35
C GLY A 3 -21.06 -19.37 -5.35
N LEU A 4 -20.80 -20.54 -4.77
CA LEU A 4 -19.80 -20.63 -3.68
C LEU A 4 -18.33 -20.56 -4.15
N SER A 5 -18.06 -20.94 -5.40
CA SER A 5 -16.68 -21.04 -5.92
C SER A 5 -16.06 -19.69 -6.30
N GLU A 6 -16.86 -18.68 -6.64
CA GLU A 6 -16.37 -17.39 -7.12
C GLU A 6 -15.97 -16.47 -5.96
N VAL A 7 -16.77 -16.42 -4.90
CA VAL A 7 -16.47 -15.66 -3.66
C VAL A 7 -15.13 -16.08 -3.04
N SER A 8 -14.83 -17.38 -3.11
CA SER A 8 -13.60 -17.96 -2.55
C SER A 8 -12.33 -17.57 -3.30
N LYS A 9 -12.45 -17.24 -4.59
CA LYS A 9 -11.32 -16.81 -5.45
C LYS A 9 -11.07 -15.31 -5.29
N GLN A 10 -12.13 -14.51 -5.28
CA GLN A 10 -12.03 -13.07 -5.10
C GLN A 10 -11.33 -12.70 -3.78
N ARG A 11 -11.76 -13.30 -2.65
CA ARG A 11 -11.13 -13.10 -1.33
C ARG A 11 -9.63 -13.45 -1.31
N ARG A 12 -9.22 -14.48 -2.04
CA ARG A 12 -7.80 -14.91 -2.10
C ARG A 12 -6.94 -13.93 -2.89
N ASN A 13 -7.49 -13.38 -3.98
CA ASN A 13 -6.79 -12.34 -4.75
C ASN A 13 -6.65 -11.08 -3.92
N GLU A 14 -7.71 -10.64 -3.22
CA GLU A 14 -7.67 -9.47 -2.34
C GLU A 14 -6.62 -9.61 -1.23
N SER A 15 -6.49 -10.80 -0.62
CA SER A 15 -5.45 -11.05 0.38
C SER A 15 -4.03 -11.06 -0.19
N LEU A 16 -3.86 -11.54 -1.43
CA LEU A 16 -2.55 -11.51 -2.10
C LEU A 16 -2.17 -10.07 -2.46
N ASP A 17 -3.10 -9.32 -3.05
CA ASP A 17 -2.91 -7.90 -3.38
C ASP A 17 -2.60 -7.06 -2.13
N ALA A 18 -3.24 -7.37 -0.99
CA ALA A 18 -2.95 -6.72 0.28
C ALA A 18 -1.53 -7.03 0.77
N ALA A 19 -1.11 -8.31 0.72
CA ALA A 19 0.24 -8.72 1.10
C ALA A 19 1.30 -8.09 0.19
N GLU A 20 1.05 -8.02 -1.11
CA GLU A 20 1.93 -7.35 -2.08
C GLU A 20 2.05 -5.85 -1.80
N ALA A 21 0.96 -5.18 -1.49
CA ALA A 21 0.99 -3.76 -1.13
C ALA A 21 1.82 -3.51 0.16
N VAL A 22 1.67 -4.35 1.18
CA VAL A 22 2.48 -4.25 2.41
C VAL A 22 3.95 -4.49 2.10
N ALA A 23 4.28 -5.50 1.27
CA ALA A 23 5.65 -5.79 0.86
C ALA A 23 6.27 -4.60 0.10
N ALA A 24 5.55 -4.04 -0.87
CA ALA A 24 5.98 -2.89 -1.64
C ALA A 24 6.21 -1.65 -0.76
N ALA A 25 5.32 -1.39 0.21
CA ALA A 25 5.49 -0.29 1.16
C ALA A 25 6.70 -0.50 2.10
N CYS A 26 7.00 -1.75 2.48
CA CYS A 26 8.19 -2.06 3.26
C CYS A 26 9.48 -1.86 2.45
N GLU A 27 9.49 -2.29 1.19
CA GLU A 27 10.61 -2.10 0.27
C GLU A 27 10.87 -0.61 0.01
N ALA A 28 9.83 0.15 -0.33
CA ALA A 28 9.90 1.60 -0.54
C ALA A 28 10.50 2.32 0.67
N ARG A 29 10.02 2.00 1.88
CA ARG A 29 10.58 2.56 3.12
C ARG A 29 12.05 2.19 3.30
N ARG A 30 12.43 0.94 2.99
CA ARG A 30 13.82 0.47 3.14
C ARG A 30 14.76 1.21 2.21
N GLU A 31 14.36 1.42 0.96
CA GLU A 31 15.13 2.18 -0.02
C GLU A 31 15.31 3.63 0.41
N LEU A 32 14.21 4.31 0.78
CA LEU A 32 14.27 5.70 1.21
C LEU A 32 15.04 5.90 2.52
N ARG A 33 15.08 4.87 3.37
CA ARG A 33 15.86 4.90 4.61
C ARG A 33 17.37 5.00 4.40
N ILE A 34 17.86 4.67 3.21
CA ILE A 34 19.28 4.81 2.85
C ILE A 34 19.66 6.30 2.81
N ASP A 35 18.75 7.15 2.31
CA ASP A 35 18.99 8.57 2.09
C ASP A 35 18.58 9.45 3.28
N GLY A 36 17.81 8.92 4.24
CA GLY A 36 17.40 9.66 5.43
C GLY A 36 16.18 9.10 6.14
N PRO A 37 15.52 9.90 7.02
CA PRO A 37 14.27 9.50 7.65
C PRO A 37 13.19 9.23 6.59
N ALA A 38 12.64 8.02 6.58
CA ALA A 38 11.57 7.61 5.65
C ALA A 38 10.20 7.55 6.35
N PRO A 39 9.08 7.73 5.61
CA PRO A 39 7.73 7.57 6.14
C PRO A 39 7.51 6.15 6.68
N SER A 40 6.57 6.01 7.63
CA SER A 40 6.18 4.69 8.12
C SER A 40 5.40 3.92 7.04
N VAL A 41 5.46 2.59 7.11
CA VAL A 41 4.74 1.69 6.18
C VAL A 41 3.24 1.99 6.18
N SER A 42 2.63 2.16 7.36
CA SER A 42 1.21 2.48 7.48
C SER A 42 0.84 3.82 6.82
N LYS A 43 1.74 4.80 6.82
CA LYS A 43 1.49 6.10 6.18
C LYS A 43 1.62 6.02 4.65
N ILE A 44 2.53 5.17 4.16
CA ILE A 44 2.64 4.86 2.74
C ILE A 44 1.36 4.15 2.28
N LEU A 45 0.89 3.14 3.02
CA LEU A 45 -0.35 2.42 2.72
C LEU A 45 -1.58 3.34 2.75
N GLU A 46 -1.71 4.19 3.77
CA GLU A 46 -2.81 5.16 3.88
C GLU A 46 -2.85 6.10 2.67
N ALA A 47 -1.69 6.59 2.23
CA ALA A 47 -1.57 7.44 1.05
C ALA A 47 -1.89 6.69 -0.26
N MET A 48 -1.61 5.38 -0.32
CA MET A 48 -2.07 4.50 -1.40
C MET A 48 -3.57 4.18 -1.32
N GLY A 49 -4.28 4.67 -0.31
CA GLY A 49 -5.70 4.36 -0.08
C GLY A 49 -5.91 2.94 0.47
N ARG A 50 -4.95 2.41 1.22
CA ARG A 50 -5.00 1.08 1.86
C ARG A 50 -4.90 1.20 3.38
N ASP A 51 -5.44 0.22 4.09
CA ASP A 51 -5.30 0.10 5.54
C ASP A 51 -3.93 -0.45 5.94
N GLY A 52 -3.71 -0.63 7.25
CA GLY A 52 -2.44 -1.12 7.78
C GLY A 52 -2.09 -2.55 7.37
N ASP A 53 -3.07 -3.34 6.93
CA ASP A 53 -2.92 -4.71 6.45
C ASP A 53 -2.83 -4.77 4.91
N GLY A 54 -2.92 -3.63 4.23
CA GLY A 54 -2.84 -3.50 2.78
C GLY A 54 -4.17 -3.64 2.06
N TYR A 55 -5.32 -3.76 2.74
CA TYR A 55 -6.62 -3.82 2.06
C TYR A 55 -7.07 -2.43 1.61
N PRO A 56 -7.78 -2.29 0.48
CA PRO A 56 -8.30 -1.01 0.02
C PRO A 56 -9.27 -0.35 1.02
N LEU A 57 -9.10 0.94 1.26
CA LEU A 57 -10.01 1.78 2.05
C LEU A 57 -11.20 2.23 1.18
N GLY A 58 -12.06 1.28 0.82
CA GLY A 58 -13.26 1.50 0.00
C GLY A 58 -12.97 1.59 -1.50
N ASP A 59 -13.86 2.26 -2.25
CA ASP A 59 -13.82 2.34 -3.73
C ASP A 59 -12.83 3.37 -4.29
N LYS A 60 -11.94 3.93 -3.48
CA LYS A 60 -10.95 4.87 -4.00
C LYS A 60 -9.94 4.13 -4.89
N PRO A 61 -9.52 4.73 -6.02
CA PRO A 61 -8.45 4.17 -6.82
C PRO A 61 -7.22 4.03 -5.93
N THR A 62 -6.71 2.81 -5.89
CA THR A 62 -5.50 2.51 -5.13
C THR A 62 -4.33 2.98 -5.98
N GLU A 63 -3.42 3.78 -5.43
CA GLU A 63 -2.16 4.05 -6.12
C GLU A 63 -1.37 2.74 -6.20
N ASP A 64 -0.93 2.35 -7.40
CA ASP A 64 -0.20 1.08 -7.59
C ASP A 64 1.27 1.17 -7.14
N ASN A 65 1.83 2.38 -7.02
CA ASN A 65 3.27 2.58 -6.80
C ASN A 65 3.61 3.08 -5.37
N ALA A 66 3.99 2.14 -4.50
CA ALA A 66 4.39 2.44 -3.12
C ALA A 66 5.64 3.33 -3.01
N PHE A 67 6.60 3.19 -3.92
CA PHE A 67 7.84 3.98 -3.89
C PHE A 67 7.60 5.44 -4.25
N GLU A 68 6.84 5.68 -5.31
CA GLU A 68 6.46 7.03 -5.73
C GLU A 68 5.62 7.72 -4.65
N THR A 69 4.64 7.01 -4.10
CA THR A 69 3.83 7.49 -2.97
C THR A 69 4.70 7.88 -1.78
N ALA A 70 5.66 7.02 -1.41
CA ALA A 70 6.58 7.28 -0.31
C ALA A 70 7.50 8.49 -0.58
N ARG A 71 7.92 8.71 -1.83
CA ARG A 71 8.67 9.92 -2.23
C ARG A 71 7.82 11.18 -2.14
N GLN A 72 6.56 11.15 -2.59
CA GLN A 72 5.66 12.30 -2.50
C GLN A 72 5.39 12.70 -1.04
N LEU A 73 5.23 11.71 -0.14
CA LEU A 73 5.10 11.93 1.30
C LEU A 73 6.34 12.59 1.92
N LEU A 74 7.54 12.21 1.47
CA LEU A 74 8.78 12.84 1.90
C LEU A 74 8.86 14.30 1.44
N ALA A 75 8.56 14.58 0.18
CA ALA A 75 8.55 15.94 -0.36
C ALA A 75 7.55 16.83 0.37
N SER A 76 6.38 16.30 0.74
CA SER A 76 5.34 17.05 1.48
C SER A 76 5.68 17.29 2.96
N THR A 77 6.62 16.53 3.53
CA THR A 77 7.09 16.72 4.91
C THR A 77 8.27 17.70 4.99
N GLY A 78 8.90 17.99 3.86
CA GLY A 78 10.02 18.93 3.71
C GLY A 78 9.61 20.22 3.02
N GLU A 79 8.60 20.94 3.54
CA GLU A 79 8.42 22.35 3.20
C GLU A 79 9.31 23.22 4.14
N PRO A 80 9.93 24.30 3.63
CA PRO A 80 10.85 25.18 4.36
C PRO A 80 10.22 26.02 5.48
#